data_AF-A0A9P5NEG4-F1
#
_entry.id   AF-A0A9P5NEG4-F1
#
_cell.length_a   1.000
_cell.length_b   1.000
_cell.length_c   1.000
_cell.angle_alpha   90.00
_cell.angle_beta   90.00
_cell.angle_gamma   90.00
#
_symmetry.space_group_name_H-M   'P 1'
#
loop_
_entity.id
_entity.type
_entity.pdbx_description
1 polymer ?
#
loop_
_entity_poly.entity_id
_entity_poly.type
_entity_poly.pdbx_seq_one_letter_code
_entity_poly.pdbx_strand_id
1 'polypeptide(L)'
;MLTHLPAPLPLQQSLATPVLTNGPASPATTSEIEETISISTAFHPGSIPIPDTILSSSDGVMFYVYAKTILDQCSTSFEPQLCARLSDARFRNQIVQLDALSAELNIILHAFSSSPVFNAVAASAHLLSYDLSLITDAMAERIGAVYLKKLLLLHVGRFSALKLILLQPPLPHPLIKECGFEDQKKLTRAWALASAYLAWDARPDLSTHSMRTALNPLMEHLTCELCIQSLKDRIKAVVVQWASVKKATASVDMEKQIKSCLNSWSIVLAYYLLLYIPLSAEGVVARGPA
;
A
#
# COMPACT_ATOMS: atom_id res chain seq x y z
N MET A 1 11.56 -24.91 27.33
CA MET A 1 11.43 -23.47 27.60
C MET A 1 10.53 -22.87 26.54
N LEU A 2 9.23 -22.78 26.83
CA LEU A 2 8.21 -22.16 25.98
C LEU A 2 7.30 -21.38 26.93
N THR A 3 7.34 -20.05 26.84
CA THR A 3 6.48 -19.13 27.62
C THR A 3 5.25 -18.78 26.79
N HIS A 4 4.10 -19.36 27.17
CA HIS A 4 2.78 -19.00 26.64
C HIS A 4 2.24 -17.75 27.35
N LEU A 5 1.90 -16.72 26.57
CA LEU A 5 1.08 -15.60 27.02
C LEU A 5 -0.40 -16.03 27.12
N PRO A 6 -1.16 -15.61 28.16
CA PRO A 6 -2.60 -15.85 28.23
C PRO A 6 -3.39 -14.81 27.41
N ALA A 7 -4.50 -15.28 26.82
CA ALA A 7 -5.45 -14.50 26.03
C ALA A 7 -6.31 -13.55 26.91
N PRO A 8 -6.89 -12.48 26.34
CA PRO A 8 -7.76 -11.56 27.08
C PRO A 8 -9.16 -12.16 27.31
N LEU A 9 -9.69 -11.92 28.51
CA LEU A 9 -11.03 -12.34 28.97
C LEU A 9 -12.17 -11.59 28.23
N PRO A 10 -13.35 -12.22 28.09
CA PRO A 10 -14.52 -11.58 27.48
C PRO A 10 -15.19 -10.59 28.45
N LEU A 11 -15.61 -9.43 27.91
CA LEU A 11 -16.35 -8.40 28.63
C LEU A 11 -17.76 -8.90 28.99
N GLN A 12 -18.07 -8.91 30.29
CA GLN A 12 -19.39 -9.27 30.82
C GLN A 12 -20.48 -8.27 30.40
N GLN A 13 -21.50 -8.79 29.72
CA GLN A 13 -22.81 -8.15 29.61
C GLN A 13 -23.58 -8.38 30.91
N SER A 14 -23.89 -7.32 31.64
CA SER A 14 -24.77 -7.37 32.81
C SER A 14 -26.23 -7.26 32.37
N LEU A 15 -26.95 -8.38 32.32
CA LEU A 15 -28.41 -8.42 32.36
C LEU A 15 -28.85 -8.53 33.82
N ALA A 16 -29.57 -7.54 34.34
CA ALA A 16 -30.27 -7.64 35.62
C ALA A 16 -31.77 -7.80 35.38
N THR A 17 -32.34 -8.89 35.89
CA THR A 17 -33.79 -9.21 35.96
C THR A 17 -34.51 -8.36 37.02
N PRO A 18 -35.81 -8.02 36.85
CA PRO A 18 -36.54 -7.27 37.85
C PRO A 18 -37.14 -8.20 38.93
N VAL A 19 -36.96 -7.83 40.19
CA VAL A 19 -37.67 -8.43 41.34
C VAL A 19 -38.93 -7.61 41.61
N LEU A 20 -40.08 -8.30 41.64
CA LEU A 20 -41.40 -7.77 41.99
C LEU A 20 -41.58 -7.73 43.52
N THR A 21 -41.90 -6.55 44.07
CA THR A 21 -42.53 -6.44 45.40
C THR A 21 -43.57 -5.32 45.40
N ASN A 22 -44.83 -5.65 45.69
CA ASN A 22 -45.97 -4.73 45.76
C ASN A 22 -46.15 -4.13 47.17
N GLY A 23 -46.51 -2.84 47.27
CA GLY A 23 -47.02 -2.15 48.48
C GLY A 23 -47.22 -0.63 48.26
N PRO A 24 -48.17 0.06 48.93
CA PRO A 24 -49.20 0.86 48.23
C PRO A 24 -49.06 2.40 48.22
N ALA A 25 -49.54 2.98 47.10
CA ALA A 25 -50.27 4.24 46.87
C ALA A 25 -49.89 5.56 47.59
N SER A 26 -49.31 6.51 46.83
CA SER A 26 -49.66 7.95 46.81
C SER A 26 -48.96 8.71 45.66
N PRO A 27 -49.44 9.91 45.26
CA PRO A 27 -49.77 10.19 43.86
C PRO A 27 -48.66 10.87 43.05
N ALA A 28 -48.63 10.50 41.76
CA ALA A 28 -48.17 11.28 40.60
C ALA A 28 -46.94 12.17 40.80
N THR A 29 -45.76 11.59 40.66
CA THR A 29 -44.56 12.34 40.25
C THR A 29 -44.38 12.16 38.75
N THR A 30 -44.46 13.27 38.03
CA THR A 30 -44.07 13.44 36.63
C THR A 30 -42.80 12.64 36.35
N SER A 31 -42.88 11.70 35.41
CA SER A 31 -41.73 10.94 34.94
C SER A 31 -40.74 11.89 34.27
N GLU A 32 -39.72 12.32 35.00
CA GLU A 32 -38.47 12.81 34.43
C GLU A 32 -37.89 11.66 33.62
N ILE A 33 -38.03 11.72 32.29
CA ILE A 33 -37.32 10.83 31.40
C ILE A 33 -35.86 11.25 31.53
N GLU A 34 -35.03 10.44 32.20
CA GLU A 34 -33.59 10.53 32.09
C GLU A 34 -33.23 10.24 30.62
N GLU A 35 -33.20 11.31 29.82
CA GLU A 35 -32.85 11.27 28.41
C GLU A 35 -31.37 10.88 28.35
N THR A 36 -31.13 9.57 28.20
CA THR A 36 -29.77 9.02 28.19
C THR A 36 -29.11 9.44 26.88
N ILE A 37 -28.26 10.47 26.95
CA ILE A 37 -27.51 10.98 25.80
C ILE A 37 -26.44 9.96 25.41
N SER A 38 -26.48 9.48 24.16
CA SER A 38 -25.45 8.60 23.61
C SER A 38 -24.27 9.42 23.10
N ILE A 39 -23.07 9.16 23.62
CA ILE A 39 -21.84 9.89 23.29
C ILE A 39 -20.79 8.91 22.75
N SER A 40 -20.09 9.31 21.69
CA SER A 40 -18.94 8.57 21.19
C SER A 40 -17.85 8.45 22.26
N THR A 41 -17.37 7.24 22.51
CA THR A 41 -16.27 6.99 23.47
C THR A 41 -14.92 7.52 22.98
N ALA A 42 -14.76 7.76 21.67
CA ALA A 42 -13.55 8.31 21.07
C ALA A 42 -13.59 9.85 20.96
N PHE A 43 -14.78 10.42 20.78
CA PHE A 43 -15.01 11.85 20.59
C PHE A 43 -15.96 12.37 21.67
N HIS A 44 -15.44 12.56 22.89
CA HIS A 44 -16.21 12.83 24.10
C HIS A 44 -15.81 14.18 24.76
N PRO A 45 -16.68 14.78 25.60
CA PRO A 45 -16.47 16.14 26.13
C PRO A 45 -15.29 16.26 27.10
N GLY A 46 -14.85 15.14 27.71
CA GLY A 46 -13.71 15.09 28.62
C GLY A 46 -12.33 15.11 27.95
N SER A 47 -12.28 15.33 26.63
CA SER A 47 -11.02 15.42 25.87
C SER A 47 -10.27 16.73 26.19
N ILE A 48 -8.94 16.67 26.20
CA ILE A 48 -8.07 17.86 26.32
C ILE A 48 -7.28 17.99 25.02
N PRO A 49 -7.36 19.14 24.30
CA PRO A 49 -8.11 20.36 24.62
C PRO A 49 -9.63 20.18 24.55
N ILE A 50 -10.37 21.06 25.24
CA ILE A 50 -11.85 21.01 25.28
C ILE A 50 -12.39 21.18 23.84
N PRO A 51 -13.23 20.25 23.36
CA PRO A 51 -13.86 20.35 22.05
C PRO A 51 -14.73 21.60 21.90
N ASP A 52 -14.72 22.22 20.72
CA ASP A 52 -15.43 23.48 20.44
C ASP A 52 -16.65 23.31 19.53
N THR A 53 -16.92 22.08 19.08
CA THR A 53 -17.99 21.77 18.11
C THR A 53 -18.61 20.41 18.45
N ILE A 54 -19.94 20.32 18.37
CA ILE A 54 -20.70 19.09 18.62
C ILE A 54 -21.39 18.67 17.33
N LEU A 55 -21.09 17.46 16.86
CA LEU A 55 -21.77 16.83 15.73
C LEU A 55 -22.71 15.74 16.26
N SER A 56 -23.87 15.57 15.65
CA SER A 56 -24.85 14.54 16.00
C SER A 56 -25.15 13.68 14.78
N SER A 57 -25.02 12.37 14.91
CA SER A 57 -25.34 11.41 13.84
C SER A 57 -26.84 11.17 13.73
N SER A 58 -27.28 10.58 12.62
CA SER A 58 -28.71 10.29 12.36
C SER A 58 -29.29 9.24 13.32
N ASP A 59 -28.46 8.39 13.92
CA ASP A 59 -28.80 7.41 14.96
C ASP A 59 -28.62 7.94 16.40
N GLY A 60 -28.41 9.26 16.58
CA GLY A 60 -28.49 9.93 17.88
C GLY A 60 -27.22 9.87 18.73
N VAL A 61 -26.06 9.56 18.14
CA VAL A 61 -24.76 9.58 18.83
C VAL A 61 -24.10 10.96 18.66
N MET A 62 -23.68 11.56 19.77
CA MET A 62 -22.97 12.84 19.78
C MET A 62 -21.46 12.65 19.71
N PHE A 63 -20.80 13.51 18.93
CA PHE A 63 -19.37 13.55 18.71
C PHE A 63 -18.84 14.94 19.05
N TYR A 64 -17.97 15.00 20.06
CA TYR A 64 -17.30 16.24 20.49
C TYR A 64 -15.97 16.36 19.78
N VAL A 65 -15.84 17.37 18.91
CA VAL A 65 -14.70 17.53 18.00
C VAL A 65 -14.11 18.94 18.08
N TYR A 66 -12.88 19.07 17.58
CA TYR A 66 -12.23 20.36 17.41
C TYR A 66 -12.35 20.79 15.96
N ALA A 67 -13.17 21.81 15.68
CA ALA A 67 -13.44 22.24 14.31
C ALA A 67 -12.16 22.66 13.59
N LYS A 68 -11.18 23.24 14.29
CA LYS A 68 -9.90 23.58 13.68
C LYS A 68 -9.13 22.35 13.19
N THR A 69 -9.17 21.21 13.89
CA THR A 69 -8.54 19.95 13.41
C THR A 69 -9.15 19.50 12.08
N ILE A 70 -10.47 19.59 11.97
CA ILE A 70 -11.21 19.23 10.75
C ILE A 70 -10.89 20.22 9.62
N LEU A 71 -10.98 21.53 9.92
CA LEU A 71 -10.80 22.62 8.95
C LEU A 71 -9.37 22.73 8.44
N ASP A 72 -8.37 22.45 9.28
CA ASP A 72 -6.95 22.46 8.91
C ASP A 72 -6.64 21.34 7.90
N GLN A 73 -7.42 20.24 7.91
CA GLN A 73 -7.23 19.15 6.96
C GLN A 73 -8.14 19.26 5.72
N CYS A 74 -9.38 19.71 5.88
CA CYS A 74 -10.28 20.00 4.77
C CYS A 74 -11.33 21.03 5.18
N SER A 75 -11.26 22.21 4.57
CA SER A 75 -12.11 23.36 4.88
C SER A 75 -13.56 23.21 4.40
N THR A 76 -13.82 22.29 3.47
CA THR A 76 -15.14 22.08 2.83
C THR A 76 -15.81 20.75 3.21
N SER A 77 -15.26 19.99 4.15
CA SER A 77 -15.66 18.58 4.43
C SER A 77 -17.14 18.34 4.67
N PHE A 78 -17.83 19.33 5.26
CA PHE A 78 -19.23 19.22 5.64
C PHE A 78 -20.14 20.19 4.87
N GLU A 79 -19.62 20.99 3.94
CA GLU A 79 -20.42 21.90 3.10
C GLU A 79 -21.53 21.20 2.27
N PRO A 80 -21.39 19.94 1.82
CA PRO A 80 -22.49 19.29 1.11
C PRO A 80 -23.66 18.89 2.02
N GLN A 81 -23.38 18.65 3.30
CA GLN A 81 -24.37 18.24 4.31
C GLN A 81 -24.90 19.45 5.10
N LEU A 82 -24.13 20.54 5.16
CA LEU A 82 -24.45 21.77 5.84
C LEU A 82 -24.66 22.87 4.81
N CYS A 83 -25.75 23.63 4.88
CA CYS A 83 -25.96 24.79 4.00
C CYS A 83 -24.95 25.96 4.25
N ALA A 84 -23.85 25.72 4.98
CA ALA A 84 -22.81 26.68 5.33
C ALA A 84 -21.49 25.96 5.69
N ARG A 85 -20.40 26.73 5.83
CA ARG A 85 -19.08 26.21 6.23
C ARG A 85 -19.01 25.94 7.72
N LEU A 86 -18.36 24.85 8.14
CA LEU A 86 -18.11 24.55 9.56
C LEU A 86 -17.26 25.64 10.29
N SER A 87 -16.61 26.52 9.53
CA SER A 87 -15.91 27.70 10.06
C SER A 87 -16.84 28.81 10.56
N ASP A 88 -18.14 28.77 10.22
CA ASP A 88 -19.12 29.75 10.66
C ASP A 88 -19.33 29.66 12.19
N ALA A 89 -19.35 30.82 12.85
CA ALA A 89 -19.47 30.94 14.30
C ALA A 89 -20.76 30.30 14.85
N ARG A 90 -21.81 30.19 14.03
CA ARG A 90 -23.07 29.52 14.39
C ARG A 90 -22.89 28.08 14.86
N PHE A 91 -21.84 27.39 14.40
CA PHE A 91 -21.59 25.99 14.71
C PHE A 91 -20.76 25.78 15.99
N ARG A 92 -20.29 26.85 16.64
CA ARG A 92 -19.62 26.76 17.94
C ARG A 92 -20.57 26.65 19.13
N ASN A 93 -21.82 27.07 18.92
CA ASN A 93 -22.84 27.13 19.98
C ASN A 93 -24.07 26.28 19.68
N GLN A 94 -24.02 25.41 18.66
CA GLN A 94 -25.16 24.59 18.24
C GLN A 94 -24.73 23.15 17.96
N ILE A 95 -25.62 22.21 18.22
CA ILE A 95 -25.46 20.81 17.82
C ILE A 95 -25.69 20.74 16.30
N VAL A 96 -24.72 20.20 15.58
CA VAL A 96 -24.77 20.05 14.13
C VAL A 96 -25.27 18.65 13.81
N GLN A 97 -26.54 18.54 13.42
CA GLN A 97 -27.12 17.27 12.97
C GLN A 97 -26.62 16.91 11.57
N LEU A 98 -26.10 15.71 11.41
CA LEU A 98 -25.61 15.17 10.14
C LEU A 98 -26.45 13.96 9.73
N ASP A 99 -26.75 13.87 8.43
CA ASP A 99 -27.42 12.71 7.83
C ASP A 99 -26.38 11.61 7.51
N ALA A 100 -25.72 11.12 8.55
CA ALA A 100 -24.75 10.04 8.49
C ALA A 100 -24.86 9.18 9.75
N LEU A 101 -24.69 7.87 9.62
CA LEU A 101 -24.73 6.95 10.76
C LEU A 101 -23.50 7.15 11.66
N SER A 102 -23.62 6.84 12.95
CA SER A 102 -22.51 6.97 13.91
C SER A 102 -21.23 6.24 13.47
N ALA A 103 -21.37 5.04 12.88
CA ALA A 103 -20.24 4.27 12.38
C ALA A 103 -19.51 4.97 11.23
N GLU A 104 -20.24 5.61 10.31
CA GLU A 104 -19.68 6.36 9.19
C GLU A 104 -18.96 7.63 9.69
N LEU A 105 -19.63 8.37 10.58
CA LEU A 105 -19.10 9.60 11.15
C LEU A 105 -17.84 9.32 11.99
N ASN A 106 -17.81 8.22 12.73
CA ASN A 106 -16.64 7.81 13.51
C ASN A 106 -15.41 7.56 12.62
N ILE A 107 -15.58 6.88 11.48
CA ILE A 107 -14.50 6.63 10.51
C ILE A 107 -14.00 7.96 9.93
N ILE A 108 -14.93 8.81 9.49
CA ILE A 108 -14.62 10.12 8.89
C ILE A 108 -13.87 11.01 9.88
N LEU A 109 -14.33 11.11 11.12
CA LEU A 109 -13.69 11.92 12.16
C LEU A 109 -12.33 11.38 12.57
N HIS A 110 -12.15 10.07 12.62
CA HIS A 110 -10.81 9.49 12.82
C HIS A 110 -9.89 9.78 11.65
N ALA A 111 -10.38 9.77 10.41
CA ALA A 111 -9.58 10.19 9.27
C ALA A 111 -9.16 11.66 9.40
N PHE A 112 -10.04 12.55 9.88
CA PHE A 112 -9.71 13.96 10.10
C PHE A 112 -8.79 14.22 11.31
N SER A 113 -8.88 13.38 12.33
CA SER A 113 -8.09 13.52 13.55
C SER A 113 -6.72 12.83 13.45
N SER A 114 -6.58 11.95 12.46
CA SER A 114 -5.31 11.31 12.12
C SER A 114 -4.42 12.29 11.36
N SER A 115 -3.14 12.38 11.77
CA SER A 115 -2.15 13.25 11.13
C SER A 115 -2.20 13.15 9.60
N PRO A 116 -2.10 14.27 8.85
CA PRO A 116 -1.99 14.24 7.38
C PRO A 116 -0.89 13.32 6.86
N VAL A 117 0.17 13.12 7.66
CA VAL A 117 1.27 12.20 7.36
C VAL A 117 0.80 10.74 7.40
N PHE A 118 -0.07 10.37 8.34
CA PHE A 118 -0.61 9.02 8.47
C PHE A 118 -1.52 8.67 7.29
N ASN A 119 -2.42 9.58 6.91
CA ASN A 119 -3.30 9.40 5.75
C ASN A 119 -2.52 9.39 4.44
N ALA A 120 -1.48 10.23 4.31
CA ALA A 120 -0.61 10.23 3.14
C ALA A 120 0.17 8.92 2.99
N VAL A 121 0.62 8.31 4.10
CA VAL A 121 1.33 7.02 4.06
C VAL A 121 0.38 5.87 3.72
N ALA A 122 -0.82 5.84 4.30
CA ALA A 122 -1.83 4.82 3.96
C ALA A 122 -2.30 4.96 2.50
N ALA A 123 -2.63 6.17 2.06
CA ALA A 123 -2.96 6.46 0.67
C ALA A 123 -1.79 6.14 -0.28
N SER A 124 -0.54 6.39 0.12
CA SER A 124 0.63 6.08 -0.70
C SER A 124 0.74 4.60 -1.06
N ALA A 125 0.32 3.68 -0.17
CA ALA A 125 0.33 2.25 -0.45
C ALA A 125 -0.68 1.86 -1.54
N HIS A 126 -1.86 2.47 -1.54
CA HIS A 126 -2.89 2.26 -2.57
C HIS A 126 -2.52 2.95 -3.89
N LEU A 127 -1.82 4.09 -3.84
CA LEU A 127 -1.28 4.78 -5.01
C LEU A 127 -0.15 4.03 -5.72
N LEU A 128 0.47 3.01 -5.09
CA LEU A 128 1.41 2.10 -5.75
C LEU A 128 0.73 1.20 -6.77
N SER A 129 -0.54 0.86 -6.54
CA SER A 129 -1.31 -0.03 -7.41
C SER A 129 -2.14 0.75 -8.43
N TYR A 130 -2.17 2.08 -8.33
CA TYR A 130 -2.94 2.94 -9.23
C TYR A 130 -2.22 3.08 -10.56
N ASP A 131 -2.93 2.81 -11.65
CA ASP A 131 -2.41 3.03 -12.99
C ASP A 131 -2.32 4.53 -13.27
N LEU A 132 -1.09 5.02 -13.48
CA LEU A 132 -0.82 6.42 -13.78
C LEU A 132 -1.47 6.87 -15.09
N SER A 133 -1.80 5.94 -16.00
CA SER A 133 -2.52 6.23 -17.25
C SER A 133 -3.94 6.76 -17.00
N LEU A 134 -4.53 6.44 -15.85
CA LEU A 134 -5.88 6.86 -15.46
C LEU A 134 -5.90 8.23 -14.78
N ILE A 135 -4.75 8.90 -14.63
CA ILE A 135 -4.71 10.27 -14.11
C ILE A 135 -5.07 11.22 -15.25
N THR A 136 -6.29 11.76 -15.19
CA THR A 136 -6.73 12.81 -16.11
C THR A 136 -6.14 14.17 -15.76
N ASP A 137 -6.15 15.11 -16.69
CA ASP A 137 -5.66 16.48 -16.45
C ASP A 137 -6.39 17.16 -15.28
N ALA A 138 -7.70 16.97 -15.17
CA ALA A 138 -8.49 17.48 -14.04
C ALA A 138 -8.06 16.87 -12.69
N MET A 139 -7.66 15.59 -12.68
CA MET A 139 -7.09 14.97 -11.48
C MET A 139 -5.69 15.50 -11.18
N ALA A 140 -4.86 15.71 -12.20
CA ALA A 140 -3.53 16.29 -12.07
C ALA A 140 -3.59 17.71 -11.48
N GLU A 141 -4.55 18.54 -11.93
CA GLU A 141 -4.80 19.87 -11.38
C GLU A 141 -5.23 19.80 -9.90
N ARG A 142 -6.14 18.89 -9.55
CA ARG A 142 -6.61 18.70 -8.16
C ARG A 142 -5.52 18.17 -7.21
N ILE A 143 -4.66 17.27 -7.70
CA ILE A 143 -3.52 16.73 -6.94
C ILE A 143 -2.44 17.82 -6.76
N GLY A 144 -2.26 18.66 -7.78
CA GLY A 144 -1.23 19.68 -7.84
C GLY A 144 0.14 19.14 -8.27
N ALA A 145 0.91 19.98 -8.96
CA ALA A 145 2.17 19.60 -9.60
C ALA A 145 3.21 19.00 -8.64
N VAL A 146 3.29 19.50 -7.40
CA VAL A 146 4.27 19.03 -6.40
C VAL A 146 3.98 17.60 -5.96
N TYR A 147 2.72 17.26 -5.71
CA TYR A 147 2.33 15.91 -5.27
C TYR A 147 2.34 14.92 -6.43
N LEU A 148 1.94 15.37 -7.63
CA LEU A 148 2.05 14.56 -8.84
C LEU A 148 3.51 14.19 -9.14
N LYS A 149 4.45 15.15 -9.06
CA LYS A 149 5.88 14.88 -9.18
C LYS A 149 6.36 13.84 -8.16
N LYS A 150 5.94 13.95 -6.89
CA LYS A 150 6.30 12.98 -5.84
C LYS A 150 5.77 11.58 -6.15
N LEU A 151 4.54 11.47 -6.65
CA LEU A 151 3.94 10.20 -7.06
C LEU A 151 4.73 9.56 -8.22
N LEU A 152 5.00 10.33 -9.28
CA LEU A 152 5.78 9.87 -10.42
C LEU A 152 7.20 9.42 -10.01
N LEU A 153 7.88 10.20 -9.17
CA LEU A 153 9.21 9.85 -8.66
C LEU A 153 9.20 8.56 -7.83
N LEU A 154 8.16 8.36 -7.04
CA LEU A 154 7.99 7.17 -6.24
C LEU A 154 7.82 5.93 -7.14
N HIS A 155 7.03 6.03 -8.21
CA HIS A 155 6.87 4.95 -9.20
C HIS A 155 8.19 4.66 -9.94
N VAL A 156 8.84 5.70 -10.48
CA VAL A 156 10.14 5.57 -11.18
C VAL A 156 11.21 4.97 -10.26
N GLY A 157 11.26 5.39 -9.00
CA GLY A 157 12.19 4.86 -8.01
C GLY A 157 11.97 3.37 -7.75
N ARG A 158 10.71 2.93 -7.60
CA ARG A 158 10.36 1.52 -7.41
C ARG A 158 10.70 0.67 -8.63
N PHE A 159 10.38 1.14 -9.83
CA PHE A 159 10.76 0.44 -11.07
C PHE A 159 12.28 0.33 -11.22
N SER A 160 13.01 1.39 -10.90
CA SER A 160 14.48 1.37 -10.94
C SER A 160 15.05 0.35 -9.95
N ALA A 161 14.52 0.30 -8.73
CA ALA A 161 14.93 -0.67 -7.72
C ALA A 161 14.61 -2.11 -8.15
N LEU A 162 13.42 -2.35 -8.70
CA LEU A 162 13.03 -3.67 -9.22
C LEU A 162 14.00 -4.15 -10.30
N LYS A 163 14.32 -3.28 -11.27
CA LYS A 163 15.28 -3.58 -12.34
C LYS A 163 16.64 -3.96 -11.76
N LEU A 164 17.19 -3.16 -10.84
CA LEU A 164 18.49 -3.45 -10.22
C LEU A 164 18.52 -4.79 -9.49
N ILE A 165 17.42 -5.15 -8.82
CA ILE A 165 17.28 -6.45 -8.15
C ILE A 165 17.23 -7.58 -9.19
N LEU A 166 16.40 -7.47 -10.22
CA LEU A 166 16.21 -8.54 -11.20
C LEU A 166 17.42 -8.75 -12.14
N LEU A 167 18.18 -7.68 -12.43
CA LEU A 167 19.35 -7.73 -13.32
C LEU A 167 20.50 -8.59 -12.78
N GLN A 168 20.55 -8.87 -11.47
CA GLN A 168 21.60 -9.73 -10.90
C GLN A 168 21.21 -11.20 -11.00
N PRO A 169 21.95 -12.03 -11.77
CA PRO A 169 21.68 -13.45 -11.91
C PRO A 169 22.11 -14.27 -10.67
N PRO A 170 21.71 -15.55 -10.55
CA PRO A 170 22.25 -16.47 -9.57
C PRO A 170 23.77 -16.59 -9.70
N LEU A 171 24.46 -16.71 -8.57
CA LEU A 171 25.92 -16.84 -8.56
C LEU A 171 26.35 -18.20 -9.14
N PRO A 172 27.35 -18.25 -10.02
CA PRO A 172 27.90 -19.52 -10.48
C PRO A 172 28.59 -20.25 -9.31
N HIS A 173 28.46 -21.57 -9.28
CA HIS A 173 29.20 -22.41 -8.33
C HIS A 173 30.51 -22.92 -8.97
N PRO A 174 31.49 -23.39 -8.17
CA PRO A 174 32.70 -24.01 -8.70
C PRO A 174 32.39 -25.20 -9.64
N LEU A 175 33.20 -25.37 -10.68
CA LEU A 175 33.01 -26.41 -11.68
C LEU A 175 33.06 -27.81 -11.05
N ILE A 176 32.10 -28.66 -11.42
CA ILE A 176 32.04 -30.06 -11.02
C ILE A 176 31.84 -30.93 -12.28
N LYS A 177 32.16 -32.22 -12.18
CA LYS A 177 32.11 -33.14 -13.33
C LYS A 177 30.74 -33.21 -14.01
N GLU A 178 29.67 -32.99 -13.26
CA GLU A 178 28.28 -33.11 -13.72
C GLU A 178 27.64 -31.78 -14.15
N CYS A 179 28.32 -30.64 -13.94
CA CYS A 179 27.79 -29.32 -14.30
C CYS A 179 28.91 -28.38 -14.73
N GLY A 180 28.94 -28.07 -16.02
CA GLY A 180 29.94 -27.22 -16.63
C GLY A 180 29.50 -25.77 -16.81
N PHE A 181 30.38 -24.99 -17.44
CA PHE A 181 30.10 -23.57 -17.76
C PHE A 181 28.86 -23.39 -18.64
N GLU A 182 28.63 -24.30 -19.60
CA GLU A 182 27.46 -24.19 -20.49
C GLU A 182 26.14 -24.38 -19.75
N ASP A 183 26.08 -25.25 -18.75
CA ASP A 183 24.85 -25.45 -17.97
C ASP A 183 24.56 -24.25 -17.06
N GLN A 184 25.60 -23.66 -16.47
CA GLN A 184 25.49 -22.42 -15.72
C GLN A 184 25.04 -21.25 -16.62
N LYS A 185 25.55 -21.18 -17.86
CA LYS A 185 25.16 -20.16 -18.84
C LYS A 185 23.70 -20.31 -19.29
N LYS A 186 23.20 -21.54 -19.43
CA LYS A 186 21.77 -21.79 -19.69
C LYS A 186 20.91 -21.25 -18.54
N LEU A 187 21.30 -21.49 -17.29
CA LEU A 187 20.60 -20.93 -16.12
C LEU A 187 20.62 -19.39 -16.13
N THR A 188 21.77 -18.76 -16.39
CA THR A 188 21.87 -17.30 -16.47
C THR A 188 20.96 -16.72 -17.56
N ARG A 189 20.87 -17.37 -18.73
CA ARG A 189 19.97 -16.97 -19.82
C ARG A 189 18.50 -17.13 -19.44
N ALA A 190 18.14 -18.25 -18.83
CA ALA A 190 16.78 -18.51 -18.37
C ALA A 190 16.35 -17.48 -17.29
N TRP A 191 17.25 -17.15 -16.37
CA TRP A 191 17.04 -16.08 -15.40
C TRP A 191 16.83 -14.72 -16.07
N ALA A 192 17.67 -14.36 -17.04
CA ALA A 192 17.55 -13.09 -17.75
C ALA A 192 16.19 -12.96 -18.46
N LEU A 193 15.72 -14.05 -19.08
CA LEU A 193 14.42 -14.10 -19.74
C LEU A 193 13.26 -13.95 -18.75
N ALA A 194 13.24 -14.72 -17.67
CA ALA A 194 12.21 -14.63 -16.63
C ALA A 194 12.20 -13.24 -15.96
N SER A 195 13.38 -12.68 -15.73
CA SER A 195 13.56 -11.32 -15.19
C SER A 195 13.04 -10.25 -16.14
N ALA A 196 13.26 -10.41 -17.45
CA ALA A 196 12.74 -9.50 -18.47
C ALA A 196 11.21 -9.54 -18.52
N TYR A 197 10.59 -10.72 -18.46
CA TYR A 197 9.13 -10.85 -18.38
C TYR A 197 8.57 -10.20 -17.12
N LEU A 198 9.17 -10.45 -15.96
CA LEU A 198 8.78 -9.80 -14.71
C LEU A 198 8.94 -8.28 -14.75
N ALA A 199 9.96 -7.76 -15.43
CA ALA A 199 10.19 -6.33 -15.56
C ALA A 199 9.27 -5.66 -16.59
N TRP A 200 8.84 -6.41 -17.61
CA TRP A 200 7.91 -5.95 -18.65
C TRP A 200 6.47 -5.86 -18.11
N ASP A 201 6.02 -6.88 -17.39
CA ASP A 201 4.70 -6.92 -16.74
C ASP A 201 4.73 -6.33 -15.32
N ALA A 202 5.85 -5.70 -14.95
CA ALA A 202 6.01 -5.14 -13.62
C ALA A 202 4.97 -4.05 -13.38
N ARG A 203 4.13 -4.26 -12.37
CA ARG A 203 3.41 -3.18 -11.73
C ARG A 203 4.17 -2.71 -10.49
N PRO A 204 4.03 -1.44 -10.08
CA PRO A 204 4.70 -0.93 -8.87
C PRO A 204 4.25 -1.63 -7.59
N ASP A 205 3.10 -2.34 -7.61
CA ASP A 205 2.55 -3.18 -6.55
C ASP A 205 2.93 -4.66 -6.64
N LEU A 206 3.87 -5.05 -7.53
CA LEU A 206 4.30 -6.43 -7.72
C LEU A 206 4.55 -7.13 -6.36
N SER A 207 3.82 -8.20 -6.09
CA SER A 207 3.90 -8.89 -4.80
C SER A 207 5.11 -9.82 -4.72
N THR A 208 5.64 -10.05 -3.52
CA THR A 208 6.71 -11.04 -3.29
C THR A 208 6.28 -12.46 -3.65
N HIS A 209 4.98 -12.76 -3.53
CA HIS A 209 4.40 -14.02 -3.97
C HIS A 209 4.48 -14.17 -5.49
N SER A 210 4.03 -13.15 -6.24
CA SER A 210 4.08 -13.13 -7.71
C SER A 210 5.50 -13.33 -8.24
N MET A 211 6.50 -12.68 -7.62
CA MET A 211 7.91 -12.88 -7.99
C MET A 211 8.37 -14.33 -7.81
N ARG A 212 8.01 -14.95 -6.68
CA ARG A 212 8.38 -16.35 -6.40
C ARG A 212 7.70 -17.30 -7.38
N THR A 213 6.42 -17.11 -7.64
CA THR A 213 5.65 -17.93 -8.58
C THR A 213 6.21 -17.86 -10.00
N ALA A 214 6.69 -16.68 -10.43
CA ALA A 214 7.30 -16.52 -11.74
C ALA A 214 8.71 -17.13 -11.86
N LEU A 215 9.51 -17.11 -10.78
CA LEU A 215 10.91 -17.58 -10.81
C LEU A 215 11.07 -19.05 -10.43
N ASN A 216 10.16 -19.62 -9.64
CA ASN A 216 10.25 -21.01 -9.19
C ASN A 216 10.29 -22.05 -10.32
N PRO A 217 9.54 -21.92 -11.43
CA PRO A 217 9.58 -22.88 -12.54
C PRO A 217 10.97 -23.06 -13.17
N LEU A 218 11.89 -22.10 -12.98
CA LEU A 218 13.28 -22.24 -13.42
C LEU A 218 13.99 -23.41 -12.73
N MET A 219 13.56 -23.82 -11.53
CA MET A 219 14.13 -24.96 -10.81
C MET A 219 13.77 -26.30 -11.46
N GLU A 220 12.58 -26.41 -12.09
CA GLU A 220 12.09 -27.66 -12.69
C GLU A 220 12.96 -28.12 -13.88
N HIS A 221 13.70 -27.17 -14.48
CA HIS A 221 14.55 -27.38 -15.64
C HIS A 221 16.02 -27.64 -15.27
N LEU A 222 16.36 -27.75 -13.97
CA LEU A 222 17.72 -27.95 -13.48
C LEU A 222 17.87 -29.35 -12.86
N THR A 223 18.98 -30.02 -13.19
CA THR A 223 19.36 -31.31 -12.60
C THR A 223 20.51 -31.18 -11.59
N CYS A 224 21.29 -30.10 -11.65
CA CYS A 224 22.40 -29.86 -10.73
C CYS A 224 21.92 -29.25 -9.40
N GLU A 225 22.14 -29.96 -8.29
CA GLU A 225 21.76 -29.50 -6.94
C GLU A 225 22.40 -28.17 -6.54
N LEU A 226 23.63 -27.90 -6.96
CA LEU A 226 24.30 -26.62 -6.68
C LEU A 226 23.67 -25.45 -7.46
N CYS A 227 23.25 -25.68 -8.70
CA CYS A 227 22.50 -24.70 -9.49
C CYS A 227 21.12 -24.43 -8.87
N ILE A 228 20.42 -25.49 -8.45
CA ILE A 228 19.13 -25.38 -7.75
C ILE A 228 19.29 -24.56 -6.47
N GLN A 229 20.33 -24.84 -5.67
CA GLN A 229 20.59 -24.12 -4.43
C GLN A 229 20.94 -22.64 -4.67
N SER A 230 21.83 -22.35 -5.62
CA SER A 230 22.17 -20.96 -5.99
C SER A 230 20.94 -20.18 -6.47
N LEU A 231 20.08 -20.82 -7.28
CA LEU A 231 18.83 -20.23 -7.72
C LEU A 231 17.86 -19.97 -6.55
N LYS A 232 17.67 -20.94 -5.64
CA LYS A 232 16.87 -20.77 -4.42
C LYS A 232 17.34 -19.58 -3.58
N ASP A 233 18.66 -19.47 -3.39
CA ASP A 233 19.25 -18.41 -2.59
C ASP A 233 19.10 -17.05 -3.29
N ARG A 234 19.24 -17.01 -4.62
CA ARG A 234 18.97 -15.79 -5.40
C ARG A 234 17.50 -15.38 -5.32
N ILE A 235 16.55 -16.31 -5.47
CA ILE A 235 15.11 -16.02 -5.36
C ILE A 235 14.78 -15.46 -3.97
N LYS A 236 15.31 -16.06 -2.91
CA LYS A 236 15.17 -15.54 -1.54
C LYS A 236 15.71 -14.12 -1.42
N ALA A 237 16.93 -13.88 -1.92
CA ALA A 237 17.55 -12.56 -1.90
C ALA A 237 16.70 -11.52 -2.66
N VAL A 238 16.20 -11.86 -3.85
CA VAL A 238 15.30 -11.00 -4.64
C VAL A 238 14.04 -10.64 -3.86
N VAL A 239 13.38 -11.62 -3.24
CA VAL A 239 12.16 -11.39 -2.45
C VAL A 239 12.43 -10.49 -1.24
N VAL A 240 13.52 -10.72 -0.50
CA VAL A 240 13.89 -9.91 0.66
C VAL A 240 14.26 -8.50 0.24
N GLN A 241 15.09 -8.35 -0.79
CA GLN A 241 15.48 -7.04 -1.33
C GLN A 241 14.25 -6.27 -1.80
N TRP A 242 13.33 -6.90 -2.52
CA TRP A 242 12.11 -6.26 -3.00
C TRP A 242 11.18 -5.83 -1.88
N ALA A 243 11.00 -6.69 -0.86
CA ALA A 243 10.21 -6.34 0.33
C ALA A 243 10.81 -5.14 1.10
N SER A 244 12.13 -4.96 1.04
CA SER A 244 12.84 -3.87 1.71
C SER A 244 12.88 -2.55 0.92
N VAL A 245 12.45 -2.53 -0.36
CA VAL A 245 12.41 -1.31 -1.16
C VAL A 245 11.44 -0.33 -0.52
N LYS A 246 12.01 0.74 0.06
CA LYS A 246 11.27 1.79 0.76
C LYS A 246 10.14 2.31 -0.12
N LYS A 247 8.95 2.42 0.47
CA LYS A 247 7.78 3.10 -0.13
C LYS A 247 7.92 4.64 -0.12
N ALA A 248 9.05 5.17 0.33
CA ALA A 248 9.27 6.60 0.55
C ALA A 248 10.43 7.14 -0.28
N THR A 249 10.18 8.29 -0.90
CA THR A 249 11.03 9.05 -1.80
C THR A 249 12.38 9.40 -1.16
N ALA A 250 13.46 8.76 -1.60
CA ALA A 250 14.79 9.33 -1.45
C ALA A 250 15.05 10.25 -2.65
N SER A 251 15.48 11.49 -2.37
CA SER A 251 15.99 12.45 -3.34
C SER A 251 17.18 11.82 -4.08
N VAL A 252 16.99 11.41 -5.33
CA VAL A 252 18.07 10.91 -6.19
C VAL A 252 17.96 11.61 -7.55
N ASP A 253 19.12 11.97 -8.10
CA ASP A 253 19.32 12.69 -9.36
C ASP A 253 18.45 12.14 -10.50
N MET A 254 17.36 12.85 -10.74
CA MET A 254 16.30 12.59 -11.72
C MET A 254 16.86 12.31 -13.12
N GLU A 255 17.87 13.07 -13.54
CA GLU A 255 18.44 12.97 -14.88
C GLU A 255 19.30 11.70 -15.04
N LYS A 256 20.01 11.28 -13.98
CA LYS A 256 20.77 10.03 -13.97
C LYS A 256 19.85 8.81 -13.96
N GLN A 257 18.75 8.84 -13.20
CA GLN A 257 17.83 7.69 -13.10
C GLN A 257 17.03 7.49 -14.40
N ILE A 258 16.55 8.57 -15.02
CA ILE A 258 15.81 8.51 -16.28
C ILE A 258 16.72 8.05 -17.41
N LYS A 259 17.93 8.62 -17.51
CA LYS A 259 18.94 8.17 -18.49
C LYS A 259 19.38 6.72 -18.23
N SER A 260 19.51 6.30 -16.97
CA SER A 260 19.81 4.90 -16.60
C SER A 260 18.68 3.95 -16.98
N CYS A 261 17.42 4.32 -16.75
CA CYS A 261 16.26 3.51 -17.12
C CYS A 261 16.11 3.36 -18.65
N LEU A 262 16.33 4.43 -19.41
CA LEU A 262 16.29 4.43 -20.87
C LEU A 262 17.47 3.64 -21.47
N ASN A 263 18.68 3.85 -20.97
CA ASN A 263 19.87 3.15 -21.45
C ASN A 263 19.86 1.65 -21.09
N SER A 264 19.26 1.27 -19.96
CA SER A 264 19.14 -0.13 -19.55
C SER A 264 18.15 -0.92 -20.41
N TRP A 265 17.11 -0.27 -20.96
CA TRP A 265 16.23 -0.90 -21.94
C TRP A 265 16.93 -1.14 -23.28
N SER A 266 17.81 -0.23 -23.70
CA SER A 266 18.71 -0.49 -24.84
C SER A 266 19.66 -1.66 -24.58
N ILE A 267 20.10 -1.88 -23.33
CA ILE A 267 20.93 -3.03 -22.96
C ILE A 267 20.14 -4.34 -22.95
N VAL A 268 18.90 -4.35 -22.44
CA VAL A 268 18.04 -5.55 -22.46
C VAL A 268 17.61 -5.89 -23.89
N LEU A 269 17.25 -4.90 -24.71
CA LEU A 269 17.03 -5.06 -26.15
C LEU A 269 18.30 -5.51 -26.88
N ALA A 270 19.47 -4.94 -26.54
CA ALA A 270 20.74 -5.38 -27.12
C ALA A 270 21.11 -6.81 -26.70
N TYR A 271 20.84 -7.22 -25.45
CA TYR A 271 21.03 -8.60 -25.00
C TYR A 271 20.05 -9.55 -25.68
N TYR A 272 18.81 -9.13 -25.89
CA TYR A 272 17.80 -9.89 -26.65
C TYR A 272 18.22 -10.03 -28.12
N LEU A 273 18.68 -8.95 -28.76
CA LEU A 273 19.17 -8.93 -30.14
C LEU A 273 20.48 -9.72 -30.32
N LEU A 274 21.42 -9.65 -29.38
CA LEU A 274 22.67 -10.42 -29.41
C LEU A 274 22.46 -11.93 -29.16
N LEU A 275 21.33 -12.31 -28.53
CA LEU A 275 20.98 -13.71 -28.30
C LEU A 275 20.05 -14.29 -29.40
N TYR A 276 19.42 -13.45 -30.22
CA TYR A 276 18.46 -13.88 -31.27
C TYR A 276 18.90 -13.61 -32.71
N ILE A 277 20.04 -12.96 -32.97
CA ILE A 277 20.65 -12.99 -34.31
C ILE A 277 21.45 -14.29 -34.44
N PRO A 278 21.03 -15.26 -35.27
CA PRO A 278 21.86 -16.41 -35.55
C PRO A 278 23.11 -15.91 -36.28
N LEU A 279 24.29 -16.20 -35.73
CA LEU A 279 25.54 -16.22 -36.48
C LEU A 279 25.43 -17.34 -37.54
N SER A 280 24.72 -17.07 -38.64
CA SER A 280 24.75 -17.89 -39.84
C SER A 280 25.53 -17.11 -40.89
N ALA A 281 26.86 -17.17 -40.80
CA ALA A 281 27.76 -16.87 -41.90
C ALA A 281 29.19 -17.37 -41.62
N GLU A 282 29.37 -18.65 -41.31
CA GLU A 282 30.61 -19.35 -41.66
C GLU A 282 30.26 -20.74 -42.18
N GLY A 283 30.67 -21.04 -43.42
CA GLY A 283 30.61 -22.39 -43.96
C GLY A 283 29.95 -22.60 -45.33
N VAL A 284 30.01 -21.64 -46.26
CA VAL A 284 29.89 -22.02 -47.69
C VAL A 284 31.25 -22.51 -48.15
N VAL A 285 31.43 -23.82 -48.02
CA VAL A 285 32.48 -24.59 -48.69
C VAL A 285 32.31 -24.41 -50.19
N ALA A 286 33.19 -23.66 -50.82
CA ALA A 286 33.31 -23.62 -52.27
C ALA A 286 33.83 -24.98 -52.76
N ARG A 287 32.92 -25.86 -53.20
CA ARG A 287 33.26 -26.93 -54.14
C ARG A 287 33.27 -26.33 -55.55
N GLY A 288 34.44 -26.34 -56.19
CA GLY A 288 34.54 -26.05 -57.63
C GLY A 288 33.95 -27.19 -58.47
N PRO A 289 33.56 -26.91 -59.73
CA PRO A 289 33.33 -27.95 -60.71
C PRO A 289 34.60 -28.27 -61.51
N ALA A 290 34.59 -29.49 -62.06
CA ALA A 290 35.64 -30.18 -62.80
C ALA A 290 36.20 -29.44 -64.03
#